data_AF-A0A0S8CE30-F1
#
_entry.id   AF-A0A0S8CE30-F1
#
_cell.length_a   1.000
_cell.length_b   1.000
_cell.length_c   1.000
_cell.angle_alpha   90.00
_cell.angle_beta   90.00
_cell.angle_gamma   90.00
#
_symmetry.space_group_name_H-M   'P 1'
#
loop_
_entity.id
_entity.type
_entity.pdbx_description
1 polymer ?
#
loop_
_entity_poly.entity_id
_entity_poly.type
_entity_poly.pdbx_seq_one_letter_code
_entity_poly.pdbx_strand_id
1 'polypeptide(L)'
;MASNGKPVTQLYYARQGVITDAMRRVAEREGLEPEVVRQEVARGRMVIPANVSHLAMKLDPIGIGLAATIKINANIGNSAVSSNIEQELEKLRLAVRVGADTAMDLSCGGDIDAIRAAIINESTVPIGTVPIYQAVTLV
;
A
#
# COMPACT_ATOMS: atom_id res chain seq x y z
N MET A 1 -7.68 -1.00 14.60
CA MET A 1 -6.53 -1.40 15.46
C MET A 1 -6.60 -2.89 15.75
N ALA A 2 -5.48 -3.53 16.07
CA ALA A 2 -5.49 -4.92 16.54
C ALA A 2 -6.32 -5.03 17.82
N SER A 3 -7.46 -5.72 17.77
CA SER A 3 -8.28 -5.98 18.96
C SER A 3 -7.54 -6.96 19.88
N ASN A 4 -7.22 -6.53 21.10
CA ASN A 4 -6.62 -7.34 22.18
C ASN A 4 -5.19 -7.86 21.91
N GLY A 5 -4.33 -7.09 21.22
CA GLY A 5 -2.90 -7.42 21.11
C GLY A 5 -2.56 -8.63 20.21
N LYS A 6 -3.56 -9.20 19.53
CA LYS A 6 -3.32 -10.28 18.54
C LYS A 6 -2.76 -9.69 17.24
N PRO A 7 -1.81 -10.35 16.57
CA PRO A 7 -1.36 -9.92 15.25
C PRO A 7 -2.54 -9.94 14.25
N VAL A 8 -2.64 -8.91 13.41
CA VAL A 8 -3.70 -8.76 12.39
C VAL A 8 -3.13 -8.71 10.97
N THR A 9 -1.92 -9.23 10.78
CA THR A 9 -1.24 -9.18 9.49
C THR A 9 -1.72 -10.30 8.57
N GLN A 10 -1.61 -10.09 7.26
CA GLN A 10 -1.92 -11.12 6.26
C GLN A 10 -1.04 -12.37 6.46
N LEU A 11 0.23 -12.20 6.85
CA LEU A 11 1.13 -13.30 7.19
C LEU A 11 0.61 -14.12 8.37
N TYR A 12 0.10 -13.46 9.42
CA TYR A 12 -0.46 -14.15 10.58
C TYR A 12 -1.66 -15.00 10.18
N TYR A 13 -2.65 -14.41 9.50
CA TYR A 13 -3.84 -15.13 9.04
C TYR A 13 -3.48 -16.29 8.11
N ALA A 14 -2.57 -16.06 7.16
CA ALA A 14 -2.11 -17.09 6.23
C ALA A 14 -1.54 -18.31 6.96
N ARG A 15 -0.70 -18.10 7.99
CA ARG A 15 -0.11 -19.19 8.79
C ARG A 15 -1.13 -19.93 9.66
N GLN A 16 -2.28 -19.32 9.95
CA GLN A 16 -3.40 -20.00 10.62
C GLN A 16 -4.32 -20.74 9.64
N GLY A 17 -3.97 -20.80 8.35
CA GLY A 17 -4.82 -21.41 7.33
C GLY A 17 -6.03 -20.57 6.93
N VAL A 18 -6.08 -19.30 7.35
CA VAL A 18 -7.21 -18.41 7.05
C VAL A 18 -6.96 -17.71 5.71
N ILE A 19 -7.93 -17.82 4.80
CA ILE A 19 -7.99 -17.05 3.56
C ILE A 19 -8.81 -15.78 3.83
N THR A 20 -8.14 -14.63 3.83
CA THR A 20 -8.77 -13.32 4.04
C THR A 20 -9.39 -12.78 2.76
N ASP A 21 -10.26 -11.78 2.87
CA ASP A 21 -10.82 -11.08 1.70
C ASP A 21 -9.73 -10.42 0.83
N ALA A 22 -8.67 -9.91 1.46
CA ALA A 22 -7.53 -9.38 0.74
C ALA A 22 -6.82 -10.45 -0.11
N MET A 23 -6.68 -11.68 0.41
CA MET A 23 -6.12 -12.80 -0.37
C MET A 23 -7.04 -13.21 -1.52
N ARG A 24 -8.37 -13.24 -1.29
CA ARG A 24 -9.35 -13.52 -2.36
C ARG A 24 -9.27 -12.47 -3.46
N ARG A 25 -9.16 -11.19 -3.09
CA ARG A 25 -9.06 -10.10 -4.05
C ARG A 25 -7.77 -10.16 -4.87
N VAL A 26 -6.63 -10.46 -4.23
CA VAL A 26 -5.37 -10.68 -4.94
C VAL A 26 -5.47 -11.89 -5.88
N ALA A 27 -6.08 -12.98 -5.44
CA ALA A 27 -6.27 -14.18 -6.25
C ALA A 27 -7.10 -13.89 -7.51
N GLU A 28 -8.21 -13.16 -7.36
CA GLU A 28 -9.05 -12.70 -8.46
C GLU A 28 -8.26 -11.86 -9.48
N ARG A 29 -7.48 -10.89 -9.00
CA ARG A 29 -6.66 -10.00 -9.86
C ARG A 29 -5.59 -10.75 -10.65
N GLU A 30 -4.97 -11.74 -10.03
CA GLU A 30 -3.86 -12.49 -10.65
C GLU A 30 -4.33 -13.74 -11.43
N GLY A 31 -5.62 -14.07 -11.42
CA GLY A 31 -6.12 -15.32 -12.00
C GLY A 31 -5.58 -16.56 -11.27
N LEU A 32 -5.38 -16.47 -9.96
CA LEU A 32 -4.87 -17.53 -9.10
C LEU A 32 -5.98 -18.10 -8.21
N GLU A 33 -5.75 -19.30 -7.66
CA GLU A 33 -6.57 -19.82 -6.57
C GLU A 33 -6.26 -19.09 -5.25
N PRO A 34 -7.27 -18.73 -4.43
CA PRO A 34 -7.04 -18.07 -3.14
C PRO A 34 -6.11 -18.84 -2.19
N GLU A 35 -6.13 -20.17 -2.30
CA GLU A 35 -5.24 -21.04 -1.51
C GLU A 35 -3.78 -20.92 -1.94
N VAL A 36 -3.49 -20.69 -3.23
CA VAL A 36 -2.12 -20.42 -3.72
C VAL A 36 -1.61 -19.11 -3.10
N VAL A 37 -2.40 -18.05 -3.14
CA VAL A 37 -2.05 -16.76 -2.51
C VAL A 37 -1.79 -16.93 -1.02
N ARG A 38 -2.68 -17.63 -0.29
CA ARG A 38 -2.51 -17.90 1.14
C ARG A 38 -1.21 -18.66 1.41
N GLN A 39 -0.89 -19.70 0.62
CA GLN A 39 0.34 -20.48 0.79
C GLN A 39 1.60 -19.64 0.54
N GLU A 40 1.62 -18.82 -0.51
CA GLU A 40 2.76 -17.95 -0.80
C GLU A 40 2.97 -16.90 0.30
N VAL A 41 1.88 -16.33 0.82
CA VAL A 41 1.93 -15.41 1.96
C VAL A 41 2.43 -16.13 3.21
N ALA A 42 1.92 -17.32 3.54
CA ALA A 42 2.34 -18.09 4.72
C ALA A 42 3.83 -18.45 4.69
N ARG A 43 4.35 -18.76 3.49
CA ARG A 43 5.76 -19.06 3.21
C ARG A 43 6.66 -17.83 3.17
N GLY A 44 6.08 -16.62 3.15
CA GLY A 44 6.84 -15.37 3.04
C GLY A 44 7.40 -15.09 1.64
N ARG A 45 6.85 -15.72 0.60
CA ARG A 45 7.23 -15.51 -0.82
C ARG A 45 6.30 -14.52 -1.54
N MET A 46 5.22 -14.12 -0.88
CA MET A 46 4.32 -13.06 -1.30
C MET A 46 3.94 -12.20 -0.10
N VAL A 47 3.80 -10.90 -0.32
CA VAL A 47 3.26 -9.95 0.65
C VAL A 47 2.04 -9.25 0.09
N ILE A 48 1.12 -8.86 0.97
CA ILE A 48 -0.05 -8.04 0.65
C ILE A 48 0.00 -6.81 1.56
N PRO A 49 0.49 -5.65 1.07
CA PRO A 49 0.59 -4.42 1.86
C PRO A 49 -0.80 -3.82 2.07
N ALA A 50 -1.51 -4.32 3.09
CA ALA A 50 -2.87 -3.93 3.42
C ALA A 50 -2.95 -3.45 4.88
N ASN A 51 -2.52 -2.20 5.12
CA ASN A 51 -2.77 -1.56 6.41
C ASN A 51 -4.27 -1.49 6.65
N VAL A 52 -4.72 -1.92 7.84
CA VAL A 52 -6.15 -2.00 8.19
C VAL A 52 -6.90 -0.67 8.05
N SER A 53 -6.22 0.47 8.26
CA SER A 53 -6.84 1.78 8.09
C SER A 53 -7.06 2.11 6.63
N HIS A 54 -6.10 1.81 5.76
CA HIS A 54 -6.23 2.06 4.32
C HIS A 54 -7.18 1.07 3.64
N LEU A 55 -7.20 -0.18 4.12
CA LEU A 55 -8.13 -1.22 3.69
C LEU A 55 -9.59 -0.88 3.99
N ALA A 56 -9.86 -0.12 5.06
CA ALA A 56 -11.20 0.38 5.37
C ALA A 56 -11.63 1.57 4.49
N MET A 57 -10.75 2.04 3.59
CA MET A 57 -10.99 3.17 2.68
C MET A 57 -11.06 2.68 1.23
N LYS A 58 -10.17 3.17 0.36
CA LYS A 58 -10.18 2.89 -1.09
C LYS A 58 -9.19 1.83 -1.55
N LEU A 59 -8.35 1.32 -0.65
CA LEU A 59 -7.29 0.37 -1.03
C LEU A 59 -7.89 -0.86 -1.70
N ASP A 60 -7.44 -1.13 -2.92
CA ASP A 60 -7.71 -2.38 -3.63
C ASP A 60 -6.46 -3.29 -3.51
N PRO A 61 -6.52 -4.39 -2.71
CA PRO A 61 -5.38 -5.23 -2.39
C PRO A 61 -4.55 -5.72 -3.59
N ILE A 62 -3.23 -5.75 -3.40
CA ILE A 62 -2.24 -6.21 -4.39
C ILE A 62 -1.31 -7.22 -3.75
N GLY A 63 -1.01 -8.30 -4.49
CA GLY A 63 0.01 -9.27 -4.11
C GLY A 63 1.34 -8.94 -4.76
N ILE A 64 2.42 -8.93 -3.98
CA ILE A 64 3.78 -8.74 -4.46
C ILE A 64 4.56 -10.01 -4.10
N GLY A 65 4.94 -10.81 -5.11
CA GLY A 65 5.63 -12.08 -4.88
C GLY A 65 5.76 -12.93 -6.13
N LEU A 66 6.46 -14.07 -6.01
CA LEU A 66 6.90 -14.89 -7.14
C LEU A 66 5.75 -15.43 -8.03
N ALA A 67 4.59 -15.74 -7.43
CA ALA A 67 3.44 -16.27 -8.15
C ALA A 67 2.55 -15.19 -8.79
N ALA A 68 2.73 -13.93 -8.43
CA ALA A 68 1.98 -12.80 -8.99
C ALA A 68 2.71 -12.21 -10.19
N THR A 69 1.99 -11.45 -11.02
CA THR A 69 2.58 -10.62 -12.07
C THR A 69 3.59 -9.61 -11.48
N ILE A 70 4.56 -9.17 -12.29
CA ILE A 70 5.54 -8.16 -11.88
C ILE A 70 4.79 -6.87 -11.52
N LYS A 71 5.21 -6.22 -10.42
CA LYS A 71 4.62 -4.98 -9.93
C LYS A 71 5.59 -3.82 -10.09
N ILE A 72 5.07 -2.65 -10.45
CA ILE A 72 5.85 -1.41 -10.59
C ILE A 72 5.42 -0.36 -9.57
N ASN A 73 6.40 0.38 -9.06
CA ASN A 73 6.18 1.46 -8.10
C ASN A 73 6.45 2.82 -8.74
N ALA A 74 5.59 3.81 -8.46
CA ALA A 74 5.82 5.20 -8.81
C ALA A 74 6.17 6.03 -7.56
N ASN A 75 7.26 6.79 -7.63
CA ASN A 75 7.59 7.77 -6.59
C ASN A 75 6.90 9.10 -6.91
N ILE A 76 6.12 9.58 -5.96
CA ILE A 76 5.52 10.92 -5.94
C ILE A 76 6.06 11.68 -4.73
N GLY A 77 5.61 12.91 -4.52
CA GLY A 77 6.03 13.73 -3.38
C GLY A 77 6.46 15.11 -3.81
N ASN A 78 6.34 16.02 -2.84
CA ASN A 78 6.71 17.41 -3.02
C ASN A 78 8.21 17.64 -2.76
N SER A 79 8.68 18.80 -3.23
CA SER A 79 9.98 19.33 -2.83
C SER A 79 9.79 20.57 -1.96
N ALA A 80 10.83 21.00 -1.23
CA ALA A 80 10.80 22.17 -0.37
C ALA A 80 10.45 23.50 -1.08
N VAL A 81 10.46 23.52 -2.42
CA VAL A 81 10.37 24.74 -3.25
C VAL A 81 8.99 24.90 -3.90
N SER A 82 8.18 23.84 -3.99
CA SER A 82 6.84 23.88 -4.59
C SER A 82 5.93 22.87 -3.91
N SER A 83 4.81 23.32 -3.32
CA SER A 83 3.84 22.43 -2.67
C SER A 83 2.41 22.84 -2.96
N ASN A 84 1.63 21.89 -3.50
CA ASN A 84 0.18 21.94 -3.46
C ASN A 84 -0.34 20.50 -3.39
N ILE A 85 -1.27 20.24 -2.47
CA ILE A 85 -1.95 18.94 -2.34
C ILE A 85 -2.48 18.48 -3.69
N GLU A 86 -3.13 19.38 -4.45
CA GLU A 86 -3.75 19.02 -5.72
C GLU A 86 -2.73 18.51 -6.76
N GLN A 87 -1.52 19.07 -6.77
CA GLN A 87 -0.45 18.60 -7.68
C GLN A 87 0.01 17.18 -7.32
N GLU A 88 0.12 16.86 -6.03
CA GLU A 88 0.47 15.51 -5.59
C GLU A 88 -0.65 14.50 -5.87
N LEU A 89 -1.91 14.92 -5.73
CA LEU A 89 -3.05 14.09 -6.12
C LEU A 89 -3.10 13.87 -7.63
N GLU A 90 -2.78 14.88 -8.44
CA GLU A 90 -2.69 14.72 -9.90
C GLU A 90 -1.59 13.72 -10.29
N LYS A 91 -0.41 13.80 -9.67
CA LYS A 91 0.67 12.81 -9.87
C LYS A 91 0.22 11.41 -9.49
N LEU A 92 -0.45 11.25 -8.35
CA LEU A 92 -0.99 9.95 -7.91
C LEU A 92 -1.99 9.39 -8.92
N ARG A 93 -2.98 10.20 -9.32
CA ARG A 93 -4.00 9.80 -10.30
C ARG A 93 -3.37 9.40 -11.62
N LEU A 94 -2.39 10.16 -12.10
CA LEU A 94 -1.68 9.86 -13.34
C LEU A 94 -0.90 8.55 -13.21
N ALA A 95 -0.11 8.38 -12.13
CA ALA A 95 0.68 7.18 -11.88
C ALA A 95 -0.19 5.92 -11.90
N VAL A 96 -1.30 5.91 -11.16
CA VAL A 96 -2.24 4.79 -11.13
C VAL A 96 -2.87 4.56 -12.51
N ARG A 97 -3.26 5.63 -13.22
CA ARG A 97 -3.87 5.54 -14.56
C ARG A 97 -2.93 4.91 -15.59
N VAL A 98 -1.63 5.17 -15.50
CA VAL A 98 -0.63 4.61 -16.42
C VAL A 98 -0.09 3.25 -15.98
N GLY A 99 -0.61 2.68 -14.88
CA GLY A 99 -0.34 1.30 -14.48
C GLY A 99 0.60 1.13 -13.29
N ALA A 100 0.85 2.16 -12.47
CA ALA A 100 1.58 1.97 -11.22
C ALA A 100 0.78 1.08 -10.25
N ASP A 101 1.40 -0.02 -9.80
CA ASP A 101 0.80 -0.95 -8.84
C ASP A 101 0.92 -0.45 -7.40
N THR A 102 1.95 0.33 -7.10
CA THR A 102 2.12 1.00 -5.81
C THR A 102 2.62 2.41 -6.02
N ALA A 103 2.42 3.26 -5.03
CA ALA A 103 3.03 4.58 -5.00
C ALA A 103 3.77 4.82 -3.69
N MET A 104 4.83 5.62 -3.73
CA MET A 104 5.49 6.10 -2.52
C MET A 104 5.41 7.62 -2.43
N ASP A 105 4.97 8.12 -1.28
CA ASP A 105 5.08 9.53 -0.92
C ASP A 105 6.46 9.80 -0.31
N LEU A 106 7.30 10.51 -1.07
CA LEU A 106 8.64 10.92 -0.69
C LEU A 106 8.73 12.42 -0.40
N SER A 107 7.61 13.05 0.00
CA SER A 107 7.56 14.47 0.37
C SER A 107 8.54 14.82 1.49
N CYS A 108 9.23 15.96 1.33
CA CYS A 108 10.29 16.42 2.24
C CYS A 108 10.06 17.83 2.80
N GLY A 109 8.95 18.49 2.49
CA GLY A 109 8.68 19.85 2.96
C GLY A 109 7.20 20.21 3.03
N GLY A 110 6.90 21.38 3.58
CA GLY A 110 5.53 21.84 3.80
C GLY A 110 4.78 20.97 4.82
N ASP A 111 3.46 20.90 4.68
CA ASP A 111 2.59 20.08 5.54
C ASP A 111 2.52 18.64 5.02
N ILE A 112 3.53 17.84 5.37
CA ILE A 112 3.66 16.43 4.98
C ILE A 112 2.44 15.62 5.46
N ASP A 113 1.92 15.91 6.65
CA ASP A 113 0.79 15.17 7.21
C ASP A 113 -0.49 15.40 6.42
N ALA A 114 -0.83 16.65 6.11
CA ALA A 114 -2.01 16.97 5.31
C ALA A 114 -1.93 16.40 3.89
N ILE A 115 -0.76 16.52 3.24
CA ILE A 115 -0.53 15.99 1.89
C ILE A 115 -0.70 14.46 1.89
N ARG A 116 -0.05 13.77 2.83
CA ARG A 116 -0.10 12.31 2.88
C ARG A 116 -1.49 11.80 3.24
N ALA A 117 -2.20 12.46 4.14
CA ALA A 117 -3.58 12.13 4.46
C ALA A 117 -4.48 12.22 3.21
N ALA A 118 -4.31 13.27 2.39
CA ALA A 118 -5.02 13.41 1.12
C ALA A 118 -4.67 12.28 0.14
N ILE A 119 -3.37 11.97 -0.03
CA ILE A 119 -2.88 10.88 -0.89
C ILE A 119 -3.48 9.54 -0.47
N ILE A 120 -3.43 9.19 0.81
CA ILE A 120 -3.95 7.90 1.32
C ILE A 120 -5.47 7.81 1.14
N ASN A 121 -6.21 8.89 1.40
CA ASN A 121 -7.67 8.93 1.24
C ASN A 121 -8.11 8.75 -0.22
N GLU A 122 -7.28 9.20 -1.17
CA GLU A 122 -7.58 9.08 -2.59
C GLU A 122 -7.05 7.78 -3.21
N SER A 123 -5.92 7.27 -2.73
CA SER A 123 -5.22 6.14 -3.35
C SER A 123 -6.00 4.83 -3.25
N THR A 124 -6.15 4.17 -4.40
CA THR A 124 -6.60 2.79 -4.51
C THR A 124 -5.46 1.77 -4.46
N VAL A 125 -4.21 2.24 -4.55
CA VAL A 125 -3.01 1.40 -4.51
C VAL A 125 -2.28 1.55 -3.17
N PRO A 126 -1.49 0.55 -2.73
CA PRO A 126 -0.67 0.68 -1.53
C PRO A 126 0.23 1.91 -1.57
N ILE A 127 0.26 2.65 -0.47
CA ILE A 127 1.14 3.81 -0.27
C ILE A 127 2.30 3.44 0.64
N GLY A 128 3.52 3.60 0.12
CA GLY A 128 4.75 3.53 0.90
C GLY A 128 5.25 4.92 1.30
N THR A 129 6.09 4.97 2.33
CA THR A 129 6.76 6.19 2.80
C THR A 129 8.17 5.84 3.27
N VAL A 130 9.00 6.85 3.48
CA VAL A 130 10.29 6.71 4.18
C VAL A 130 10.18 7.51 5.48
N PRO A 131 9.87 6.88 6.63
CA PRO A 131 9.54 7.61 7.86
C PRO A 131 10.61 8.59 8.35
N ILE A 132 11.89 8.33 8.05
CA ILE A 132 12.98 9.23 8.44
C ILE A 132 12.89 10.61 7.77
N TYR A 133 12.29 10.71 6.57
CA TYR A 133 12.18 12.00 5.87
C TYR A 133 11.31 12.99 6.64
N GLN A 134 10.21 12.52 7.23
CA GLN A 134 9.38 13.35 8.11
C GLN A 134 10.01 13.52 9.49
N ALA A 135 10.64 12.49 10.06
CA ALA A 135 11.26 12.61 11.38
C ALA A 135 12.34 13.71 11.42
N VAL A 136 13.09 13.89 10.32
CA VAL A 136 14.12 14.94 10.19
C VAL A 136 13.53 16.35 10.06
N THR A 137 12.26 16.52 9.68
CA THR A 137 11.62 17.85 9.67
C THR A 137 11.08 18.27 11.04
N LEU A 138 11.09 17.37 12.02
CA LEU A 138 10.60 17.62 13.39
C LEU A 138 11.73 18.01 14.36
N VAL A 139 12.98 17.99 13.91
CA VAL A 139 14.18 18.38 14.68
C VAL A 139 14.63 19.79 14.30
#